data_AF-D7E388-F1
#
_entry.id   AF-D7E388-F1
#
_cell.length_a   1.000
_cell.length_b   1.000
_cell.length_c   1.000
_cell.angle_alpha   90.00
_cell.angle_beta   90.00
_cell.angle_gamma   90.00
#
_symmetry.space_group_name_H-M   'P 1'
#
loop_
_entity.id
_entity.type
_entity.pdbx_description
1 polymer ?
#
loop_
_entity_poly.entity_id
_entity_poly.type
_entity_poly.pdbx_seq_one_letter_code
_entity_poly.pdbx_strand_id
1 'polypeptide(L)'
;MVAVFLGPVNLRNASLQGANLERACLENTNLMNANFDGANLKRANLTSANIYGATFKNADLTGAIIPNGDVYTTDVDLDFSKPDVPLPKEPKEINIMTRQVIRTDNAPAPVGPYNQAILASGKMLFVAGQIAIDPRLGDVVYTDDITKQTEQVMRNIEAILTEADATFDNVVKTGVFLADMNDFAAVNAIYAKYFPEDTAPARACVEVSRLPKNVLVEIECIAVIGG
;
A
#
# COMPACT_ATOMS: atom_id res chain seq x y z
N MET A 1 -39.13 -13.66 8.38
CA MET A 1 -38.26 -12.64 8.97
C MET A 1 -38.01 -11.59 7.89
N VAL A 2 -38.32 -10.33 8.16
CA VAL A 2 -38.23 -9.24 7.18
C VAL A 2 -36.75 -8.96 6.93
N ALA A 3 -36.30 -8.96 5.68
CA ALA A 3 -34.95 -8.54 5.36
C ALA A 3 -34.78 -7.08 5.81
N VAL A 4 -33.82 -6.83 6.69
CA VAL A 4 -33.53 -5.47 7.16
C VAL A 4 -32.86 -4.73 6.01
N PHE A 5 -33.59 -3.78 5.43
CA PHE A 5 -33.07 -2.93 4.36
C PHE A 5 -32.45 -1.68 4.97
N LEU A 6 -31.11 -1.66 4.97
CA LEU A 6 -30.31 -0.51 5.36
C LEU A 6 -29.61 -0.07 4.06
N GLY A 7 -30.33 0.64 3.18
CA GLY A 7 -29.81 1.11 1.89
C GLY A 7 -28.56 2.02 2.03
N PRO A 8 -28.27 2.97 1.13
CA PRO A 8 -27.08 3.83 1.27
C PRO A 8 -27.19 4.75 2.50
N VAL A 9 -26.93 4.20 3.68
CA VAL A 9 -27.05 4.82 4.99
C VAL A 9 -25.64 5.03 5.52
N ASN A 10 -25.46 6.11 6.26
CA ASN A 10 -24.19 6.38 6.92
C ASN A 10 -24.23 5.79 8.33
N LEU A 11 -23.51 4.68 8.53
CA LEU A 11 -23.34 3.98 9.80
C LEU A 11 -21.87 4.03 10.25
N ARG A 12 -21.16 5.10 9.89
CA ARG A 12 -19.78 5.31 10.30
C ARG A 12 -19.66 5.34 11.83
N ASN A 13 -18.67 4.62 12.37
CA ASN A 13 -18.43 4.42 13.81
C ASN A 13 -19.61 3.77 14.56
N ALA A 14 -20.60 3.17 13.87
CA ALA A 14 -21.73 2.54 14.52
C ALA A 14 -21.29 1.28 15.29
N SER A 15 -21.90 1.04 16.45
CA SER A 15 -21.74 -0.23 17.18
C SER A 15 -22.86 -1.18 16.80
N LEU A 16 -22.49 -2.25 16.09
CA LEU A 16 -23.34 -3.35 15.64
C LEU A 16 -22.87 -4.68 16.27
N GLN A 17 -22.17 -4.58 17.40
CA GLN A 17 -21.64 -5.73 18.14
C GLN A 17 -22.76 -6.69 18.51
N GLY A 18 -22.60 -7.98 18.19
CA GLY A 18 -23.60 -9.02 18.46
C GLY A 18 -24.94 -8.86 17.72
N ALA A 19 -25.06 -7.89 16.79
CA ALA A 19 -26.30 -7.66 16.08
C ALA A 19 -26.65 -8.83 15.17
N ASN A 20 -27.94 -9.13 15.03
CA ASN A 20 -28.43 -10.06 14.01
C ASN A 20 -28.78 -9.30 12.73
N LEU A 21 -27.90 -9.43 11.74
CA LEU A 21 -27.98 -8.82 10.41
C LEU A 21 -28.06 -9.90 9.31
N GLU A 22 -28.52 -11.11 9.66
CA GLU A 22 -28.71 -12.18 8.68
C GLU A 22 -29.60 -11.70 7.52
N ARG A 23 -29.09 -11.84 6.29
CA ARG A 23 -29.75 -11.41 5.04
C ARG A 23 -30.07 -9.92 4.96
N ALA A 24 -29.40 -9.08 5.76
CA ALA A 24 -29.52 -7.63 5.66
C ALA A 24 -28.96 -7.15 4.31
N CYS A 25 -29.61 -6.14 3.72
CA CYS A 25 -29.05 -5.40 2.58
C CYS A 25 -28.33 -4.18 3.12
N LEU A 26 -27.01 -4.15 2.96
CA LEU A 26 -26.04 -3.12 3.37
C LEU A 26 -25.30 -2.55 2.14
N GLU A 27 -25.90 -2.67 0.96
CA GLU A 27 -25.28 -2.25 -0.30
C GLU A 27 -25.01 -0.75 -0.29
N ASN A 28 -23.81 -0.35 -0.75
CA ASN A 28 -23.37 1.05 -0.80
C ASN A 28 -23.43 1.79 0.56
N THR A 29 -23.47 1.06 1.68
CA THR A 29 -23.53 1.65 3.02
C THR A 29 -22.14 2.13 3.46
N ASN A 30 -22.07 3.27 4.16
CA ASN A 30 -20.82 3.70 4.81
C ASN A 30 -20.72 3.08 6.20
N LEU A 31 -19.87 2.06 6.34
CA LEU A 31 -19.60 1.27 7.55
C LEU A 31 -18.22 1.57 8.13
N MET A 32 -17.59 2.69 7.76
CA MET A 32 -16.22 3.00 8.18
C MET A 32 -16.13 3.02 9.71
N ASN A 33 -15.14 2.33 10.29
CA ASN A 33 -14.93 2.15 11.73
C ASN A 33 -16.11 1.53 12.50
N ALA A 34 -17.08 0.90 11.84
CA ALA A 34 -18.18 0.24 12.53
C ALA A 34 -17.72 -1.04 13.26
N ASN A 35 -18.27 -1.32 14.43
CA ASN A 35 -17.95 -2.51 15.19
C ASN A 35 -18.98 -3.61 14.93
N PHE A 36 -18.59 -4.70 14.26
CA PHE A 36 -19.41 -5.90 14.02
C PHE A 36 -18.94 -7.11 14.83
N ASP A 37 -18.15 -6.93 15.88
CA ASP A 37 -17.62 -8.06 16.64
C ASP A 37 -18.78 -8.93 17.17
N GLY A 38 -18.73 -10.24 16.94
CA GLY A 38 -19.77 -11.20 17.32
C GLY A 38 -21.10 -11.07 16.56
N ALA A 39 -21.22 -10.21 15.55
CA ALA A 39 -22.46 -10.04 14.79
C ALA A 39 -22.75 -11.24 13.86
N ASN A 40 -24.04 -11.53 13.63
CA ASN A 40 -24.48 -12.50 12.64
C ASN A 40 -24.78 -11.77 11.31
N LEU A 41 -23.93 -11.94 10.31
CA LEU A 41 -24.05 -11.37 8.96
C LEU A 41 -24.32 -12.45 7.90
N LYS A 42 -24.77 -13.65 8.29
CA LYS A 42 -25.05 -14.74 7.35
C LYS A 42 -25.88 -14.25 6.17
N ARG A 43 -25.41 -14.48 4.95
CA ARG A 43 -26.11 -14.10 3.70
C ARG A 43 -26.48 -12.62 3.58
N ALA A 44 -25.86 -11.73 4.36
CA ALA A 44 -26.02 -10.28 4.19
C ALA A 44 -25.39 -9.82 2.88
N ASN A 45 -25.92 -8.76 2.26
CA ASN A 45 -25.34 -8.15 1.08
C ASN A 45 -24.60 -6.86 1.43
N LEU A 46 -23.27 -6.88 1.39
CA LEU A 46 -22.40 -5.73 1.63
C LEU A 46 -21.81 -5.15 0.34
N THR A 47 -22.34 -5.48 -0.85
CA THR A 47 -21.81 -5.02 -2.14
C THR A 47 -21.56 -3.51 -2.13
N SER A 48 -20.34 -3.10 -2.47
CA SER A 48 -19.90 -1.70 -2.49
C SER A 48 -19.98 -0.94 -1.16
N ALA A 49 -20.17 -1.63 -0.02
CA ALA A 49 -20.14 -0.99 1.29
C ALA A 49 -18.72 -0.56 1.68
N ASN A 50 -18.57 0.63 2.28
CA ASN A 50 -17.29 1.10 2.79
C ASN A 50 -17.05 0.58 4.21
N ILE A 51 -16.28 -0.50 4.35
CA ILE A 51 -15.97 -1.13 5.65
C ILE A 51 -14.60 -0.73 6.22
N TYR A 52 -13.99 0.37 5.75
CA TYR A 52 -12.64 0.76 6.18
C TYR A 52 -12.57 0.94 7.71
N GLY A 53 -11.66 0.23 8.39
CA GLY A 53 -11.50 0.30 9.84
C GLY A 53 -12.60 -0.41 10.64
N ALA A 54 -13.58 -1.06 9.99
CA ALA A 54 -14.58 -1.85 10.69
C ALA A 54 -13.98 -3.13 11.29
N THR A 55 -14.52 -3.59 12.43
CA THR A 55 -14.06 -4.80 13.11
C THR A 55 -15.09 -5.92 12.97
N PHE A 56 -14.64 -7.16 12.77
CA PHE A 56 -15.49 -8.34 12.56
C PHE A 56 -15.05 -9.53 13.42
N LYS A 57 -14.43 -9.29 14.58
CA LYS A 57 -13.90 -10.39 15.42
C LYS A 57 -15.06 -11.28 15.86
N ASN A 58 -14.96 -12.59 15.61
CA ASN A 58 -16.01 -13.56 15.90
C ASN A 58 -17.36 -13.29 15.20
N ALA A 59 -17.40 -12.47 14.15
CA ALA A 59 -18.61 -12.28 13.36
C ALA A 59 -18.84 -13.49 12.43
N ASP A 60 -20.11 -13.83 12.19
CA ASP A 60 -20.50 -14.92 11.30
C ASP A 60 -20.90 -14.35 9.92
N LEU A 61 -20.01 -14.50 8.94
CA LEU A 61 -20.19 -13.98 7.58
C LEU A 61 -20.62 -15.05 6.58
N THR A 62 -20.95 -16.28 7.02
CA THR A 62 -21.19 -17.41 6.10
C THR A 62 -22.29 -17.09 5.08
N GLY A 63 -21.93 -17.16 3.80
CA GLY A 63 -22.78 -16.87 2.65
C GLY A 63 -23.04 -15.38 2.38
N ALA A 64 -22.43 -14.44 3.12
CA ALA A 64 -22.58 -13.01 2.89
C ALA A 64 -21.92 -12.59 1.56
N ILE A 65 -22.50 -11.62 0.85
CA ILE A 65 -21.85 -10.98 -0.29
C ILE A 65 -20.97 -9.86 0.27
N ILE A 66 -19.66 -9.95 0.16
CA ILE A 66 -18.70 -8.96 0.66
C ILE A 66 -18.59 -7.75 -0.31
N PRO A 67 -17.95 -6.63 0.10
CA PRO A 67 -18.00 -5.38 -0.68
C PRO A 67 -17.51 -5.43 -2.12
N ASN A 68 -16.66 -6.40 -2.48
CA ASN A 68 -16.22 -6.61 -3.85
C ASN A 68 -17.21 -7.41 -4.71
N GLY A 69 -18.32 -7.89 -4.13
CA GLY A 69 -19.34 -8.69 -4.81
C GLY A 69 -19.17 -10.21 -4.67
N ASP A 70 -18.10 -10.67 -4.02
CA ASP A 70 -17.88 -12.11 -3.81
C ASP A 70 -18.73 -12.65 -2.65
N VAL A 71 -19.05 -13.94 -2.69
CA VAL A 71 -19.72 -14.62 -1.58
C VAL A 71 -18.67 -15.14 -0.61
N TYR A 72 -18.76 -14.73 0.66
CA TYR A 72 -17.97 -15.26 1.76
C TYR A 72 -18.41 -16.69 2.05
N THR A 73 -17.58 -17.67 1.69
CA THR A 73 -17.79 -19.08 2.02
C THR A 73 -16.84 -19.48 3.13
N THR A 74 -17.32 -20.23 4.11
CA THR A 74 -16.46 -20.97 5.03
C THR A 74 -16.24 -22.37 4.46
N ASP A 75 -15.04 -22.93 4.58
CA ASP A 75 -14.65 -24.26 4.04
C ASP A 75 -15.44 -25.47 4.59
N VAL A 76 -16.57 -25.25 5.27
CA VAL A 76 -17.33 -26.25 6.02
C VAL A 76 -18.61 -26.72 5.31
N ASP A 77 -18.95 -26.17 4.14
CA ASP A 77 -20.06 -26.69 3.32
C ASP A 77 -19.56 -27.76 2.33
N LEU A 78 -18.85 -28.77 2.85
CA LEU A 78 -18.54 -29.99 2.09
C LEU A 78 -19.79 -30.87 2.03
N ASP A 79 -20.48 -30.77 0.90
CA ASP A 79 -21.50 -31.71 0.46
C ASP A 79 -20.89 -33.12 0.28
N PHE A 80 -21.14 -34.01 1.24
CA PHE A 80 -20.67 -35.42 1.25
C PHE A 80 -21.29 -36.31 0.16
N SER A 81 -22.11 -35.77 -0.76
CA SER A 81 -22.78 -36.54 -1.81
C SER A 81 -21.99 -36.68 -3.12
N LYS A 82 -20.77 -36.11 -3.23
CA LYS A 82 -19.95 -36.19 -4.45
C LYS A 82 -18.63 -36.96 -4.23
N PRO A 83 -18.29 -37.92 -5.10
CA PRO A 83 -17.05 -38.69 -4.98
C PRO A 83 -15.82 -37.83 -5.30
N ASP A 84 -14.90 -37.78 -4.33
CA ASP A 84 -13.52 -37.30 -4.35
C ASP A 84 -13.07 -36.48 -5.57
N VAL A 85 -13.38 -35.18 -5.53
CA VAL A 85 -12.58 -34.20 -6.27
C VAL A 85 -11.34 -33.93 -5.41
N PRO A 86 -10.10 -34.10 -5.92
CA PRO A 86 -8.90 -33.78 -5.15
C PRO A 86 -8.97 -32.34 -4.67
N LEU A 87 -8.78 -32.15 -3.36
CA LEU A 87 -8.66 -30.82 -2.75
C LEU A 87 -7.73 -29.94 -3.60
N PRO A 88 -8.15 -28.71 -4.00
CA PRO A 88 -7.17 -27.74 -4.46
C PRO A 88 -6.19 -27.54 -3.31
N LYS A 89 -4.93 -27.90 -3.54
CA LYS A 89 -3.84 -27.63 -2.61
C LYS A 89 -3.69 -26.10 -2.60
N GLU A 90 -3.97 -25.53 -1.44
CA GLU A 90 -3.81 -24.13 -1.02
C GLU A 90 -5.07 -23.24 -1.16
N PRO A 91 -5.45 -22.53 -0.08
CA PRO A 91 -6.57 -21.58 -0.10
C PRO A 91 -6.26 -20.43 -1.05
N LYS A 92 -7.24 -20.02 -1.87
CA LYS A 92 -7.15 -18.79 -2.65
C LYS A 92 -7.07 -17.61 -1.67
N GLU A 93 -5.90 -16.98 -1.63
CA GLU A 93 -5.62 -15.75 -0.88
C GLU A 93 -6.74 -14.71 -1.09
N ILE A 94 -7.46 -14.41 -0.01
CA ILE A 94 -8.36 -13.25 0.02
C ILE A 94 -7.47 -12.02 0.12
N ASN A 95 -7.20 -11.39 -1.02
CA ASN A 95 -6.36 -10.20 -1.11
C ASN A 95 -7.13 -8.98 -0.55
N ILE A 96 -7.17 -8.86 0.78
CA ILE A 96 -7.50 -7.60 1.43
C ILE A 96 -6.42 -6.61 0.96
N MET A 97 -6.81 -5.52 0.29
CA MET A 97 -5.86 -4.47 -0.09
C MET A 97 -5.23 -3.89 1.19
N THR A 98 -4.09 -4.43 1.60
CA THR A 98 -3.38 -4.09 2.83
C THR A 98 -2.62 -2.78 2.65
N ARG A 99 -2.41 -2.05 3.75
CA ARG A 99 -1.53 -0.87 3.78
C ARG A 99 -0.53 -1.07 4.89
N GLN A 100 0.73 -1.21 4.53
CA GLN A 100 1.83 -1.31 5.48
C GLN A 100 2.72 -0.07 5.38
N VAL A 101 3.10 0.48 6.53
CA VAL A 101 4.10 1.54 6.61
C VAL A 101 5.46 0.87 6.59
N ILE A 102 6.32 1.30 5.66
CA ILE A 102 7.72 0.89 5.62
C ILE A 102 8.54 1.98 6.31
N ARG A 103 9.37 1.56 7.27
CA ARG A 103 10.21 2.45 8.06
C ARG A 103 11.51 1.77 8.44
N THR A 104 12.63 2.42 8.16
CA THR A 104 13.97 1.97 8.54
C THR A 104 14.77 3.12 9.14
N ASP A 105 15.65 2.81 10.08
CA ASP A 105 16.59 3.77 10.68
C ASP A 105 17.82 4.01 9.77
N ASN A 106 17.97 3.21 8.70
CA ASN A 106 19.02 3.36 7.69
C ASN A 106 18.69 4.38 6.59
N ALA A 107 17.52 5.04 6.69
CA ALA A 107 17.11 6.11 5.80
C ALA A 107 16.58 7.30 6.63
N PRO A 108 16.59 8.53 6.09
CA PRO A 108 16.19 9.72 6.83
C PRO A 108 14.78 9.58 7.40
N ALA A 109 14.62 9.95 8.68
CA ALA A 109 13.29 10.02 9.29
C ALA A 109 12.43 11.07 8.55
N PRO A 110 11.11 10.82 8.38
CA PRO A 110 10.22 11.81 7.78
C PRO A 110 10.22 13.13 8.55
N VAL A 111 10.41 14.24 7.84
CA VAL A 111 10.34 15.59 8.41
C VAL A 111 8.99 16.21 8.05
N GLY A 112 7.90 15.62 8.56
CA GLY A 112 6.53 16.05 8.28
C GLY A 112 5.50 14.91 8.31
N PRO A 113 4.24 15.16 7.92
CA PRO A 113 3.16 14.16 7.95
C PRO A 113 3.21 13.21 6.75
N TYR A 114 4.33 12.50 6.56
CA TYR A 114 4.50 11.46 5.54
C TYR A 114 5.31 10.28 6.07
N ASN A 115 5.37 9.18 5.32
CA ASN A 115 6.19 8.00 5.65
C ASN A 115 7.26 7.82 4.58
N GLN A 116 8.36 7.12 4.91
CA GLN A 116 9.43 6.80 3.96
C GLN A 116 8.88 6.05 2.74
N ALA A 117 8.08 5.01 2.99
CA ALA A 117 7.29 4.37 1.94
C ALA A 117 6.02 3.72 2.48
N ILE A 118 5.08 3.45 1.58
CA ILE A 118 3.86 2.68 1.84
C ILE A 118 3.83 1.48 0.90
N LEU A 119 3.70 0.29 1.47
CA LEU A 119 3.41 -0.93 0.72
C LEU A 119 1.89 -1.11 0.67
N ALA A 120 1.33 -1.03 -0.54
CA ALA A 120 -0.07 -1.22 -0.82
C ALA A 120 -0.31 -2.62 -1.41
N SER A 121 -1.30 -3.31 -0.86
CA SER A 121 -1.77 -4.63 -1.30
C SER A 121 -0.68 -5.70 -1.27
N GLY A 122 0.34 -5.51 -0.43
CA GLY A 122 1.52 -6.38 -0.37
C GLY A 122 2.37 -6.40 -1.65
N LYS A 123 2.11 -5.53 -2.63
CA LYS A 123 2.72 -5.62 -3.97
C LYS A 123 3.29 -4.31 -4.49
N MET A 124 2.62 -3.19 -4.25
CA MET A 124 3.03 -1.89 -4.78
C MET A 124 3.67 -1.06 -3.68
N LEU A 125 4.96 -0.79 -3.81
CA LEU A 125 5.70 0.04 -2.88
C LEU A 125 5.80 1.47 -3.43
N PHE A 126 5.29 2.43 -2.68
CA PHE A 126 5.37 3.86 -3.00
C PHE A 126 6.39 4.52 -2.09
N VAL A 127 7.56 4.86 -2.63
CA VAL A 127 8.65 5.50 -1.90
C VAL A 127 8.54 7.02 -2.05
N ALA A 128 8.54 7.73 -0.92
CA ALA A 128 8.50 9.18 -0.89
C ALA A 128 9.78 9.79 -1.48
N GLY A 129 9.71 11.05 -1.92
CA GLY A 129 10.87 11.79 -2.41
C GLY A 129 12.03 11.76 -1.43
N GLN A 130 13.14 11.20 -1.87
CA GLN A 130 14.38 11.11 -1.11
C GLN A 130 15.31 12.27 -1.49
N ILE A 131 15.85 12.92 -0.46
CA ILE A 131 16.86 13.97 -0.55
C ILE A 131 18.15 13.52 0.15
N ALA A 132 19.25 14.24 -0.06
CA ALA A 132 20.59 13.88 0.41
C ALA A 132 20.81 14.12 1.92
N ILE A 133 19.94 13.58 2.77
CA ILE A 133 20.16 13.54 4.22
C ILE A 133 20.96 12.28 4.58
N ASP A 134 22.01 12.40 5.39
CA ASP A 134 22.65 11.26 6.04
C ASP A 134 21.83 10.86 7.27
N PRO A 135 21.27 9.64 7.34
CA PRO A 135 20.40 9.21 8.45
C PRO A 135 21.11 9.21 9.82
N ARG A 136 22.44 9.09 9.86
CA ARG A 136 23.22 9.12 11.10
C ARG A 136 23.38 10.54 11.65
N LEU A 137 23.45 11.52 10.76
CA LEU A 137 23.59 12.93 11.10
C LEU A 137 22.23 13.62 11.23
N GLY A 138 21.21 13.13 10.53
CA GLY A 138 19.88 13.74 10.46
C GLY A 138 19.84 15.05 9.66
N ASP A 139 20.88 15.34 8.88
CA ASP A 139 20.97 16.57 8.10
C ASP A 139 21.49 16.36 6.67
N VAL A 140 21.28 17.38 5.83
CA VAL A 140 21.70 17.39 4.43
C VAL A 140 23.23 17.36 4.34
N VAL A 141 23.75 16.51 3.46
CA VAL A 141 25.17 16.40 3.15
C VAL A 141 25.44 16.81 1.71
N TYR A 142 26.68 17.26 1.45
CA TYR A 142 27.17 17.59 0.11
C TYR A 142 26.40 18.72 -0.58
N THR A 143 26.13 19.81 0.15
CA THR A 143 25.24 20.91 -0.28
C THR A 143 25.58 21.53 -1.65
N ASP A 144 26.81 21.38 -2.15
CA ASP A 144 27.33 21.95 -3.39
C ASP A 144 27.80 20.89 -4.41
N ASP A 145 27.57 19.60 -4.15
CA ASP A 145 28.03 18.49 -5.01
C ASP A 145 26.85 17.59 -5.39
N ILE A 146 26.30 17.83 -6.59
CA ILE A 146 25.19 17.07 -7.14
C ILE A 146 25.48 15.57 -7.21
N THR A 147 26.71 15.19 -7.51
CA THR A 147 27.09 13.79 -7.69
C THR A 147 26.97 13.06 -6.35
N LYS A 148 27.56 13.63 -5.30
CA LYS A 148 27.48 13.05 -3.96
C LYS A 148 26.08 13.13 -3.35
N GLN A 149 25.30 14.17 -3.66
CA GLN A 149 23.90 14.22 -3.25
C GLN A 149 23.10 13.10 -3.92
N THR A 150 23.28 12.89 -5.22
CA THR A 150 22.62 11.81 -5.96
C THR A 150 22.99 10.46 -5.37
N GLU A 151 24.27 10.22 -5.07
CA GLU A 151 24.71 8.98 -4.40
C GLU A 151 24.03 8.78 -3.03
N GLN A 152 23.91 9.83 -2.22
CA GLN A 152 23.21 9.74 -0.93
C GLN A 152 21.71 9.47 -1.11
N VAL A 153 21.07 10.13 -2.07
CA VAL A 153 19.65 9.88 -2.41
C VAL A 153 19.44 8.42 -2.81
N MET A 154 20.30 7.88 -3.68
CA MET A 154 20.21 6.48 -4.10
C MET A 154 20.43 5.52 -2.92
N ARG A 155 21.38 5.78 -2.02
CA ARG A 155 21.56 4.99 -0.78
C ARG A 155 20.32 5.03 0.12
N ASN A 156 19.67 6.18 0.25
CA ASN A 156 18.46 6.31 1.04
C ASN A 156 17.29 5.51 0.43
N ILE A 157 17.15 5.55 -0.90
CA ILE A 157 16.17 4.71 -1.62
C ILE A 157 16.48 3.23 -1.42
N GLU A 158 17.73 2.82 -1.57
CA GLU A 158 18.17 1.43 -1.39
C GLU A 158 17.82 0.90 0.00
N ALA A 159 18.05 1.69 1.05
CA ALA A 159 17.70 1.32 2.42
C ALA A 159 16.18 1.11 2.59
N ILE A 160 15.35 1.95 1.98
CA ILE A 160 13.88 1.83 2.03
C ILE A 160 13.39 0.63 1.22
N LEU A 161 13.97 0.39 0.04
CA LEU A 161 13.68 -0.79 -0.76
C LEU A 161 14.04 -2.06 0.01
N THR A 162 15.22 -2.10 0.63
CA THR A 162 15.71 -3.24 1.42
C THR A 162 14.79 -3.54 2.60
N GLU A 163 14.31 -2.52 3.31
CA GLU A 163 13.33 -2.69 4.41
C GLU A 163 11.99 -3.29 3.95
N ALA A 164 11.65 -3.11 2.67
CA ALA A 164 10.47 -3.67 2.04
C ALA A 164 10.74 -4.97 1.28
N ASP A 165 11.88 -5.63 1.54
CA ASP A 165 12.33 -6.84 0.83
C ASP A 165 12.42 -6.65 -0.71
N ALA A 166 12.80 -5.45 -1.14
CA ALA A 166 12.91 -5.04 -2.53
C ALA A 166 14.35 -4.63 -2.90
N THR A 167 14.65 -4.65 -4.19
CA THR A 167 15.88 -4.08 -4.78
C THR A 167 15.52 -3.06 -5.87
N PHE A 168 16.54 -2.43 -6.46
CA PHE A 168 16.33 -1.52 -7.61
C PHE A 168 15.68 -2.22 -8.81
N ASP A 169 15.85 -3.53 -8.97
CA ASP A 169 15.21 -4.31 -10.04
C ASP A 169 13.68 -4.35 -9.91
N ASN A 170 13.15 -4.12 -8.70
CA ASN A 170 11.72 -4.02 -8.47
C ASN A 170 11.14 -2.67 -8.85
N VAL A 171 11.96 -1.63 -9.08
CA VAL A 171 11.48 -0.28 -9.37
C VAL A 171 10.93 -0.22 -10.79
N VAL A 172 9.71 0.28 -10.93
CA VAL A 172 9.01 0.38 -12.23
C VAL A 172 8.87 1.82 -12.72
N LYS A 173 8.94 2.80 -11.81
CA LYS A 173 8.81 4.23 -12.12
C LYS A 173 9.64 5.09 -11.18
N THR A 174 10.33 6.10 -11.71
CA THR A 174 10.98 7.16 -10.92
C THR A 174 10.52 8.56 -11.32
N GLY A 175 10.46 9.46 -10.35
CA GLY A 175 10.38 10.91 -10.57
C GLY A 175 11.70 11.53 -10.13
N VAL A 176 12.36 12.26 -11.02
CA VAL A 176 13.63 12.94 -10.75
C VAL A 176 13.43 14.45 -10.84
N PHE A 177 13.68 15.15 -9.76
CA PHE A 177 13.49 16.59 -9.66
C PHE A 177 14.85 17.24 -9.41
N LEU A 178 15.24 18.17 -10.30
CA LEU A 178 16.52 18.87 -10.23
C LEU A 178 16.32 20.33 -9.87
N ALA A 179 17.24 20.90 -9.10
CA ALA A 179 17.31 22.35 -8.89
C ALA A 179 17.83 23.10 -10.11
N ASP A 180 18.66 22.45 -10.94
CA ASP A 180 19.23 22.99 -12.19
C ASP A 180 19.32 21.87 -13.24
N MET A 181 18.76 22.06 -14.43
CA MET A 181 18.81 21.07 -15.52
C MET A 181 20.22 20.86 -16.08
N ASN A 182 21.16 21.77 -15.85
CA ASN A 182 22.56 21.58 -16.27
C ASN A 182 23.23 20.39 -15.57
N ASP A 183 22.69 19.97 -14.42
CA ASP A 183 23.17 18.83 -13.64
C ASP A 183 22.71 17.47 -14.17
N PHE A 184 21.83 17.45 -15.17
CA PHE A 184 21.21 16.23 -15.71
C PHE A 184 22.23 15.15 -16.09
N ALA A 185 23.33 15.52 -16.73
CA ALA A 185 24.37 14.57 -17.14
C ALA A 185 25.06 13.92 -15.94
N ALA A 186 25.37 14.71 -14.89
CA ALA A 186 26.02 14.21 -13.68
C ALA A 186 25.09 13.26 -12.90
N VAL A 187 23.82 13.63 -12.75
CA VAL A 187 22.80 12.79 -12.11
C VAL A 187 22.63 11.48 -12.86
N ASN A 188 22.54 11.51 -14.20
CA ASN A 188 22.40 10.30 -15.02
C ASN A 188 23.57 9.35 -14.87
N ALA A 189 24.80 9.86 -14.75
CA ALA A 189 25.99 9.03 -14.58
C ALA A 189 25.96 8.23 -13.27
N ILE A 190 25.34 8.76 -12.22
CA ILE A 190 25.10 8.02 -10.97
C ILE A 190 23.89 7.11 -11.09
N TYR A 191 22.78 7.62 -11.62
CA TYR A 191 21.52 6.88 -11.78
C TYR A 191 21.72 5.57 -12.57
N ALA A 192 22.49 5.61 -13.66
CA ALA A 192 22.79 4.45 -14.51
C ALA A 192 23.59 3.34 -13.80
N LYS A 193 24.22 3.62 -12.65
CA LYS A 193 24.89 2.59 -11.83
C LYS A 193 23.89 1.70 -11.09
N TYR A 194 22.67 2.19 -10.86
CA TYR A 194 21.61 1.48 -10.15
C TYR A 194 20.53 0.93 -11.09
N PHE A 195 20.39 1.53 -12.27
CA PHE A 195 19.40 1.13 -13.27
C PHE A 195 20.08 0.85 -14.60
N PRO A 196 20.39 -0.43 -14.89
CA PRO A 196 20.88 -0.86 -16.20
C PRO A 196 19.89 -0.48 -17.32
N GLU A 197 20.40 -0.15 -18.51
CA GLU A 197 19.59 0.41 -19.61
C GLU A 197 18.45 -0.52 -20.07
N ASP A 198 18.67 -1.84 -20.02
CA ASP A 198 17.72 -2.87 -20.45
C ASP A 198 16.55 -3.08 -19.48
N THR A 199 16.72 -2.68 -18.22
CA THR A 199 15.78 -2.90 -17.11
C THR A 199 15.36 -1.61 -16.42
N ALA A 200 15.84 -0.47 -16.91
CA ALA A 200 15.59 0.83 -16.29
C ALA A 200 14.07 1.14 -16.20
N PRO A 201 13.63 1.73 -15.08
CA PRO A 201 12.23 2.07 -14.89
C PRO A 201 11.78 3.17 -15.84
N ALA A 202 10.47 3.28 -16.04
CA ALA A 202 9.90 4.49 -16.63
C ALA A 202 10.33 5.71 -15.80
N ARG A 203 10.57 6.86 -16.45
CA ARG A 203 11.11 8.04 -15.77
C ARG A 203 10.50 9.33 -16.27
N ALA A 204 10.26 10.25 -15.34
CA ALA A 204 10.11 11.68 -15.63
C ALA A 204 11.23 12.44 -14.93
N CYS A 205 11.87 13.38 -15.64
CA CYS A 205 12.93 14.23 -15.09
C CYS A 205 12.63 15.68 -15.43
N VAL A 206 12.58 16.56 -14.44
CA VAL A 206 12.25 17.98 -14.61
C VAL A 206 13.10 18.85 -13.69
N GLU A 207 13.33 20.09 -14.12
CA GLU A 207 13.81 21.15 -13.23
C GLU A 207 12.62 21.73 -12.46
N VAL A 208 12.80 22.03 -11.18
CA VAL A 208 11.76 22.61 -10.32
C VAL A 208 12.24 23.92 -9.70
N SER A 209 11.30 24.81 -9.38
CA SER A 209 11.61 26.13 -8.81
C SER A 209 12.39 26.08 -7.49
N ARG A 210 12.17 25.03 -6.68
CA ARG A 210 12.87 24.82 -5.40
C ARG A 210 12.60 23.41 -4.85
N LEU A 211 13.62 22.82 -4.24
CA LEU A 211 13.52 21.55 -3.50
C LEU A 211 13.55 21.79 -1.97
N PRO A 212 12.98 20.88 -1.17
CA PRO A 212 13.06 20.92 0.29
C PRO A 212 14.51 21.05 0.77
N LYS A 213 14.73 21.89 1.79
CA LYS A 213 16.08 22.20 2.33
C LYS A 213 17.10 22.74 1.30
N ASN A 214 16.67 23.17 0.11
CA ASN A 214 17.54 23.64 -0.98
C ASN A 214 18.56 22.59 -1.46
N VAL A 215 18.20 21.31 -1.43
CA VAL A 215 19.02 20.29 -2.08
C VAL A 215 19.02 20.46 -3.60
N LEU A 216 19.95 19.80 -4.28
CA LEU A 216 20.13 19.90 -5.73
C LEU A 216 19.30 18.85 -6.49
N VAL A 217 18.96 17.74 -5.81
CA VAL A 217 18.18 16.64 -6.38
C VAL A 217 17.25 15.99 -5.36
N GLU A 218 16.07 15.63 -5.81
CA GLU A 218 15.11 14.77 -5.10
C GLU A 218 14.64 13.67 -6.06
N ILE A 219 14.59 12.42 -5.56
CA ILE A 219 14.13 11.27 -6.35
C ILE A 219 13.07 10.49 -5.57
N GLU A 220 11.93 10.26 -6.21
CA GLU A 220 10.90 9.34 -5.74
C GLU A 220 10.82 8.10 -6.63
N CYS A 221 10.27 7.00 -6.11
CA CYS A 221 10.05 5.82 -6.93
C CYS A 221 8.83 4.99 -6.53
N ILE A 222 8.37 4.19 -7.49
CA ILE A 222 7.38 3.15 -7.29
C ILE A 222 8.04 1.83 -7.66
N ALA A 223 7.91 0.83 -6.79
CA ALA A 223 8.38 -0.52 -7.02
C ALA A 223 7.23 -1.54 -6.95
N VAL A 224 7.40 -2.66 -7.62
CA VAL A 224 6.51 -3.81 -7.57
C VAL A 224 7.29 -4.99 -7.02
N ILE A 225 6.87 -5.48 -5.85
CA ILE A 225 7.45 -6.65 -5.21
C ILE A 225 6.54 -7.86 -5.43
N GLY A 226 7.16 -9.00 -5.78
CA GLY A 226 6.47 -10.28 -5.83
C GLY A 226 6.37 -10.83 -4.41
N GLY A 227 5.15 -11.17 -3.98
CA GLY A 227 4.95 -11.96 -2.76
C GLY A 227 5.46 -13.38 -2.94
#